data_AF-W5NSQ5-F1
#
_entry.id   AF-W5NSQ5-F1
#
_cell.length_a   1.000
_cell.length_b   1.000
_cell.length_c   1.000
_cell.angle_alpha   90.00
_cell.angle_beta   90.00
_cell.angle_gamma   90.00
#
_symmetry.space_group_name_H-M   'P 1'
#
loop_
_entity.id
_entity.type
_entity.pdbx_description
1 polymer ?
#
loop_
_entity_poly.entity_id
_entity_poly.type
_entity_poly.pdbx_seq_one_letter_code
_entity_poly.pdbx_strand_id
1 'polypeptide(L)'
;MLPVSAEVKTSPLQKANFCSCLFVWWLNPLFKIGHKRKLEPEDMYSVLPEDRSQHLGEELQGYWDQEVKRAQKDAREPSLVKAIIECYWKSYLIWGMFTFLEEGTRVVQPIFWGKMISYVENYDPNDAAALHKAYGYAAGLSGARVGITCSAWG
;
A
#
# COMPACT_ATOMS: atom_id res chain seq x y z
N MET A 1 21.31 25.42 19.74
CA MET A 1 20.16 25.06 20.60
C MET A 1 18.96 25.85 20.12
N LEU A 2 17.98 25.20 19.50
CA LEU A 2 16.65 25.77 19.28
C LEU A 2 15.69 24.98 20.20
N PRO A 3 15.03 25.64 21.16
CA PRO A 3 14.07 24.99 22.04
C PRO A 3 12.69 24.95 21.35
N VAL A 4 11.71 24.38 22.05
CA VAL A 4 10.34 24.07 21.60
C VAL A 4 10.22 22.69 20.96
N SER A 5 10.29 21.65 21.80
CA SER A 5 9.41 20.50 21.59
C SER A 5 7.97 21.02 21.62
N ALA A 6 7.40 21.28 20.45
CA ALA A 6 5.96 21.31 20.30
C ALA A 6 5.45 19.95 20.80
N GLU A 7 4.44 19.98 21.67
CA GLU A 7 3.83 18.79 22.25
C GLU A 7 3.50 17.80 21.13
N VAL A 8 4.27 16.71 21.06
CA VAL A 8 4.24 15.78 19.92
C VAL A 8 2.92 15.03 19.98
N LYS A 9 1.92 15.54 19.26
CA LYS A 9 0.62 14.89 19.13
C LYS A 9 0.84 13.56 18.40
N THR A 10 0.89 12.48 19.17
CA THR A 10 1.01 11.11 18.66
C THR A 10 -0.08 10.88 17.61
N SER A 11 0.31 10.34 16.46
CA SER A 11 -0.64 10.09 15.38
C SER A 11 -1.72 9.13 15.89
N PRO A 12 -3.02 9.47 15.71
CA PRO A 12 -4.11 8.57 16.09
C PRO A 12 -4.06 7.25 15.31
N LEU A 13 -3.25 7.17 14.24
CA LEU A 13 -2.85 5.96 13.53
C LEU A 13 -2.29 4.87 14.46
N GLN A 14 -1.43 5.21 15.43
CA GLN A 14 -0.86 4.21 16.36
C GLN A 14 -1.90 3.52 17.24
N LYS A 15 -3.09 4.12 17.39
CA LYS A 15 -4.17 3.63 18.26
C LYS A 15 -5.46 3.34 17.48
N ALA A 16 -5.45 3.47 16.16
CA ALA A 16 -6.64 3.34 15.33
C ALA A 16 -6.95 1.86 15.06
N ASN A 17 -8.21 1.47 15.21
CA ASN A 17 -8.70 0.17 14.75
C ASN A 17 -8.46 0.03 13.24
N PHE A 18 -8.21 -1.19 12.76
CA PHE A 18 -7.98 -1.52 11.34
C PHE A 18 -8.97 -0.81 10.41
N CYS A 19 -10.27 -0.82 10.73
CA CYS A 19 -11.29 -0.12 9.95
C CYS A 19 -11.10 1.42 9.88
N SER A 20 -10.61 2.05 10.94
CA SER A 20 -10.33 3.50 10.93
C SER A 20 -9.08 3.84 10.11
N CYS A 21 -8.15 2.90 9.95
CA CYS A 21 -7.01 3.03 9.06
C CYS A 21 -7.47 2.90 7.60
N LEU A 22 -8.23 1.84 7.28
CA LEU A 22 -8.76 1.58 5.93
C LEU A 22 -9.60 2.75 5.37
N PHE A 23 -10.45 3.37 6.19
CA PHE A 23 -11.29 4.48 5.76
C PHE A 23 -10.64 5.87 5.94
N VAL A 24 -9.36 5.94 6.32
CA VAL A 24 -8.63 7.19 6.63
C VAL A 24 -9.43 8.07 7.62
N TRP A 25 -10.24 7.42 8.45
CA TRP A 25 -11.22 8.10 9.31
C TRP A 25 -10.52 8.91 10.40
N TRP A 26 -9.30 8.50 10.75
CA TRP A 26 -8.41 9.17 11.69
C TRP A 26 -8.00 10.59 11.25
N LEU A 27 -8.12 10.93 9.96
CA LEU A 27 -7.76 12.23 9.39
C LEU A 27 -8.91 13.25 9.43
N ASN A 28 -10.15 12.79 9.64
CA ASN A 28 -11.33 13.65 9.76
C ASN A 28 -11.22 14.79 10.81
N PRO A 29 -10.64 14.60 12.02
CA PRO A 29 -10.40 15.72 12.93
C PRO A 29 -9.45 16.78 12.35
N LEU A 30 -8.45 16.38 11.56
CA LEU A 30 -7.52 17.32 10.92
C LEU A 30 -8.23 18.13 9.83
N PHE A 31 -9.05 17.48 9.00
CA PHE A 31 -9.86 18.17 7.99
C PHE A 31 -10.87 19.16 8.60
N LYS A 32 -11.46 18.82 9.75
CA LYS A 32 -12.34 19.76 10.48
C LYS A 32 -11.60 21.00 10.98
N ILE A 33 -10.34 20.89 11.37
CA ILE A 33 -9.50 22.03 11.79
C ILE A 33 -9.14 22.87 10.56
N GLY A 34 -8.66 22.23 9.49
CA GLY A 34 -8.33 22.89 8.22
C GLY A 34 -9.50 23.60 7.55
N HIS A 35 -10.74 23.11 7.76
CA HIS A 35 -11.95 23.78 7.28
C HIS A 35 -12.30 25.04 8.09
N LYS A 36 -11.93 25.10 9.37
CA LYS A 36 -12.22 26.24 10.26
C LYS A 36 -11.12 27.28 10.27
N ARG A 37 -9.84 26.88 10.12
CA ARG A 37 -8.66 27.74 10.12
C ARG A 37 -7.58 27.20 9.20
N LYS A 38 -6.64 28.06 8.76
CA LYS A 38 -5.41 27.59 8.10
C LYS A 38 -4.61 26.71 9.07
N LEU A 39 -4.10 25.59 8.56
CA LEU A 39 -3.30 24.65 9.34
C LEU A 39 -1.93 25.25 9.66
N GLU A 40 -1.53 25.15 10.92
CA GLU A 40 -0.21 25.53 11.40
C GLU A 40 0.66 24.28 11.60
N PRO A 41 2.01 24.40 11.57
CA PRO A 41 2.92 23.25 11.74
C PRO A 41 2.70 22.49 13.06
N GLU A 42 2.19 23.17 14.08
CA GLU A 42 1.87 22.64 15.40
C GLU A 42 0.60 21.76 15.42
N ASP A 43 -0.29 21.92 14.44
CA ASP A 43 -1.50 21.10 14.28
C ASP A 43 -1.23 19.78 13.55
N MET A 44 -0.05 19.63 12.94
CA MET A 44 0.33 18.43 12.22
C MET A 44 0.69 17.29 13.18
N TYR A 45 0.21 16.08 12.88
CA TYR A 45 0.60 14.90 13.62
C TYR A 45 2.08 14.57 13.39
N SER A 46 2.71 13.99 14.41
CA SER A 46 4.06 13.44 14.27
C SER A 46 4.07 12.28 13.27
N VAL A 47 5.16 12.18 12.50
CA VAL A 47 5.41 11.05 11.59
C VAL A 47 5.34 9.74 12.38
N LEU A 48 4.69 8.74 11.78
CA LEU A 48 4.61 7.39 12.33
C LEU A 48 6.05 6.90 12.59
N PRO A 49 6.35 6.22 13.71
CA PRO A 49 7.71 5.78 14.00
C PRO A 49 8.27 4.82 12.94
N GLU A 50 7.40 4.11 12.22
CA GLU A 50 7.73 3.23 11.09
C GLU A 50 8.23 4.02 9.86
N ASP A 51 7.66 5.20 9.60
CA ASP A 51 8.06 6.12 8.51
C ASP A 51 9.17 7.09 8.92
N ARG A 52 9.73 6.96 10.14
CA ARG A 52 10.85 7.81 10.53
C ARG A 52 12.07 7.43 9.72
N SER A 53 12.67 8.44 9.10
CA SER A 53 13.94 8.34 8.36
C SER A 53 15.04 7.67 9.17
N GLN A 54 14.97 7.71 10.50
CA GLN A 54 15.91 7.04 11.39
C GLN A 54 15.85 5.51 11.26
N HIS A 55 14.68 4.89 11.30
CA HIS A 55 14.56 3.43 11.21
C HIS A 55 14.98 2.93 9.82
N LEU A 56 14.50 3.61 8.79
CA LEU A 56 14.83 3.32 7.40
C LEU A 56 16.34 3.51 7.12
N GLY A 57 16.95 4.52 7.75
CA GLY A 57 18.38 4.78 7.68
C GLY A 57 19.21 3.71 8.39
N GLU A 58 18.78 3.25 9.57
CA GLU A 58 19.44 2.18 10.32
C GLU A 58 19.40 0.85 9.55
N GLU A 59 18.26 0.51 8.94
CA GLU A 59 18.12 -0.70 8.13
C GLU A 59 19.03 -0.64 6.89
N LEU A 60 18.99 0.47 6.14
CA LEU A 60 19.85 0.67 4.97
C LEU A 60 21.34 0.65 5.35
N GLN A 61 21.70 1.24 6.49
CA GLN A 61 23.08 1.24 6.98
C GLN A 61 23.55 -0.18 7.30
N GLY A 62 22.69 -1.02 7.88
CA GLY A 62 22.98 -2.44 8.10
C GLY A 62 23.25 -3.21 6.81
N TYR A 63 22.46 -2.97 5.75
CA TYR A 63 22.68 -3.56 4.42
C TYR A 63 23.94 -3.02 3.74
N TRP A 64 24.22 -1.73 3.90
CA TRP A 64 25.44 -1.10 3.41
C TRP A 64 26.70 -1.70 4.03
N ASP A 65 26.73 -1.87 5.35
CA ASP A 65 27.87 -2.48 6.06
C ASP A 65 28.13 -3.93 5.61
N GLN A 66 27.07 -4.67 5.26
CA GLN A 66 27.20 -6.01 4.70
C GLN A 66 27.76 -5.99 3.27
N GLU A 67 27.30 -5.07 2.41
CA GLU A 67 27.83 -4.92 1.05
C GLU A 67 29.30 -4.48 1.06
N VAL A 68 29.70 -3.57 1.96
CA VAL A 68 31.10 -3.15 2.13
C VAL A 68 32.00 -4.33 2.53
N LYS A 69 31.55 -5.18 3.46
CA LYS A 69 32.29 -6.40 3.86
C LYS A 69 32.43 -7.41 2.71
N ARG A 70 31.40 -7.57 1.88
CA ARG A 70 31.43 -8.44 0.69
C ARG A 70 32.37 -7.87 -0.38
N ALA A 71 32.27 -6.58 -0.66
CA ALA A 71 33.11 -5.86 -1.61
C ALA A 71 34.61 -5.94 -1.24
N GLN A 72 34.95 -5.85 0.05
CA GLN A 72 36.32 -6.05 0.53
C GLN A 72 36.84 -7.48 0.33
N LYS A 73 35.99 -8.50 0.53
CA LYS A 73 36.38 -9.91 0.27
C LYS A 73 36.58 -10.19 -1.23
N ASP A 74 35.74 -9.61 -2.06
CA ASP A 74 35.72 -9.84 -3.50
C ASP A 74 36.63 -8.87 -4.29
N ALA A 75 37.41 -8.03 -3.58
CA ALA A 75 38.26 -6.98 -4.16
C ALA A 75 37.54 -6.09 -5.18
N ARG A 76 36.27 -5.78 -4.91
CA ARG A 76 35.38 -5.01 -5.79
C ARG A 76 34.99 -3.69 -5.14
N GLU A 77 34.65 -2.68 -5.95
CA GLU A 77 34.06 -1.44 -5.44
C GLU A 77 32.64 -1.66 -4.86
N PRO A 78 32.35 -1.14 -3.67
CA PRO A 78 31.02 -1.25 -3.05
C PRO A 78 30.00 -0.39 -3.81
N SER A 79 28.81 -0.96 -4.05
CA SER A 79 27.72 -0.32 -4.79
C SER A 79 26.55 0.02 -3.87
N LEU A 80 26.27 1.32 -3.69
CA LEU A 80 25.12 1.79 -2.91
C LEU A 80 23.79 1.35 -3.53
N VAL A 81 23.70 1.37 -4.86
CA VAL A 81 22.51 0.96 -5.61
C VAL A 81 22.19 -0.51 -5.32
N LYS A 82 23.20 -1.37 -5.22
CA LYS A 82 23.01 -2.78 -4.92
C LYS A 82 22.50 -3.00 -3.50
N ALA A 83 23.02 -2.27 -2.51
CA ALA A 83 22.52 -2.31 -1.13
C ALA A 83 21.05 -1.84 -1.03
N ILE A 84 20.69 -0.77 -1.75
CA ILE A 84 19.31 -0.27 -1.82
C ILE A 84 18.39 -1.33 -2.45
N ILE A 85 18.80 -1.94 -3.57
CA ILE A 85 18.01 -3.00 -4.20
C ILE A 85 17.84 -4.19 -3.25
N GLU A 86 18.90 -4.69 -2.62
CA GLU A 86 18.81 -5.82 -1.68
C GLU A 86 17.92 -5.52 -0.46
N CYS A 87 17.92 -4.27 0.03
CA CYS A 87 17.06 -3.83 1.13
C CYS A 87 15.58 -3.87 0.74
N TYR A 88 15.21 -3.25 -0.39
CA TYR A 88 13.81 -3.02 -0.72
C TYR A 88 13.19 -4.06 -1.66
N TRP A 89 13.96 -4.92 -2.33
CA TRP A 89 13.40 -5.80 -3.37
C TRP A 89 12.30 -6.74 -2.85
N LYS A 90 12.38 -7.19 -1.58
CA LYS A 90 11.37 -8.08 -0.99
C LYS A 90 10.02 -7.38 -0.89
N SER A 91 10.01 -6.15 -0.40
CA SER A 91 8.81 -5.32 -0.28
C SER A 91 8.24 -4.97 -1.66
N TYR A 92 9.10 -4.58 -2.60
CA TYR A 92 8.69 -4.30 -3.98
C TYR A 92 8.17 -5.54 -4.73
N LEU A 93 8.72 -6.73 -4.46
CA LEU A 93 8.23 -7.97 -5.07
C LEU A 93 6.81 -8.29 -4.63
N ILE A 94 6.53 -8.18 -3.34
CA ILE A 94 5.18 -8.43 -2.80
C ILE A 94 4.19 -7.46 -3.45
N TRP A 95 4.53 -6.18 -3.48
CA TRP A 95 3.74 -5.15 -4.17
C TRP A 95 3.56 -5.44 -5.66
N GLY A 96 4.63 -5.82 -6.36
CA GLY A 96 4.60 -6.16 -7.78
C GLY A 96 3.70 -7.36 -8.09
N MET A 97 3.69 -8.38 -7.22
CA MET A 97 2.80 -9.53 -7.34
C MET A 97 1.32 -9.11 -7.18
N PHE A 98 1.00 -8.25 -6.22
CA PHE A 98 -0.35 -7.72 -6.07
C PHE A 98 -0.81 -6.92 -7.29
N THR A 99 0.04 -6.01 -7.80
CA THR A 99 -0.24 -5.23 -9.00
C THR A 99 -0.45 -6.12 -10.23
N PHE A 100 0.38 -7.16 -10.40
CA PHE A 100 0.25 -8.09 -11.52
C PHE A 100 -1.09 -8.85 -11.50
N LEU A 101 -1.52 -9.32 -10.33
CA LEU A 101 -2.82 -9.98 -10.16
C LEU A 101 -4.00 -9.02 -10.45
N GLU A 102 -3.87 -7.75 -10.06
CA GLU A 102 -4.89 -6.73 -10.35
C GLU A 102 -5.03 -6.50 -11.86
N GLU A 103 -3.92 -6.27 -12.55
CA GLU A 103 -3.92 -6.02 -14.00
C GLU A 103 -4.39 -7.26 -14.78
N GLY A 104 -4.00 -8.46 -14.34
CA GLY A 104 -4.50 -9.71 -14.90
C GLY A 104 -6.03 -9.79 -14.85
N THR A 105 -6.63 -9.37 -13.73
CA THR A 105 -8.08 -9.42 -13.58
C THR A 105 -8.79 -8.32 -14.38
N ARG A 106 -8.14 -7.17 -14.58
CA ARG A 106 -8.62 -6.09 -15.45
C ARG A 106 -8.75 -6.53 -16.91
N VAL A 107 -7.87 -7.42 -17.38
CA VAL A 107 -7.95 -8.01 -18.73
C VAL A 107 -9.10 -9.02 -18.86
N VAL A 108 -9.44 -9.74 -17.79
CA VAL A 108 -10.55 -10.72 -17.78
C VAL A 108 -11.92 -10.02 -17.81
N GLN A 109 -12.01 -8.81 -17.27
CA GLN A 109 -13.25 -8.04 -17.16
C GLN A 109 -14.00 -7.83 -18.51
N PRO A 110 -13.40 -7.38 -19.62
CA PRO A 110 -14.10 -7.23 -20.90
C PRO A 110 -14.56 -8.57 -21.51
N ILE A 111 -13.78 -9.64 -21.35
CA ILE A 111 -14.16 -10.99 -21.82
C ILE A 111 -15.41 -11.47 -21.08
N PHE A 112 -15.47 -11.19 -19.79
CA PHE A 112 -16.62 -11.49 -18.95
C PHE A 112 -17.86 -10.72 -19.38
N TRP A 113 -17.75 -9.40 -19.59
CA TRP A 113 -18.86 -8.60 -20.12
C TRP A 113 -19.36 -9.13 -21.47
N GLY A 114 -18.45 -9.53 -22.36
CA GLY A 114 -18.81 -10.12 -23.66
C GLY A 114 -19.63 -11.41 -23.52
N LYS A 115 -19.23 -12.32 -22.63
CA LYS A 115 -19.98 -13.56 -22.37
C LYS A 115 -21.36 -13.30 -21.77
N MET A 116 -21.49 -12.32 -20.89
CA MET A 116 -22.77 -11.97 -20.28
C MET A 116 -23.74 -11.36 -21.28
N ILE A 117 -23.26 -10.51 -22.19
CA ILE A 117 -24.08 -9.96 -23.28
C ILE A 117 -24.60 -11.10 -24.18
N SER A 118 -23.73 -12.04 -24.55
CA SER A 118 -24.11 -13.20 -25.36
C SER A 118 -25.09 -14.15 -24.65
N TYR A 119 -25.01 -14.27 -23.32
CA TYR A 119 -25.94 -15.05 -22.50
C TYR A 119 -27.33 -14.40 -22.43
N VAL A 120 -27.41 -13.09 -22.27
CA VAL A 120 -28.69 -12.36 -22.28
C VAL A 120 -29.39 -12.47 -23.64
N GLU A 121 -28.61 -12.50 -24.73
CA GLU A 121 -29.12 -12.68 -26.08
C GLU A 121 -29.60 -14.12 -26.35
N ASN A 122 -28.97 -15.14 -25.75
CA ASN A 122 -29.31 -16.56 -25.92
C ASN A 122 -29.76 -17.20 -24.59
N TYR A 123 -30.78 -16.63 -23.96
CA TYR A 123 -31.20 -16.98 -22.60
C TYR A 123 -31.73 -18.42 -22.48
N ASP A 124 -30.96 -19.29 -21.83
CA ASP A 124 -31.37 -20.63 -21.39
C ASP A 124 -31.55 -20.63 -19.85
N PRO A 125 -32.74 -20.97 -19.32
CA PRO A 125 -33.05 -20.91 -17.89
C PRO A 125 -32.22 -21.85 -17.01
N ASN A 126 -31.46 -22.80 -17.58
CA ASN A 126 -30.72 -23.81 -16.81
C ASN A 126 -29.27 -23.41 -16.45
N ASP A 127 -28.75 -22.30 -16.96
CA ASP A 127 -27.33 -21.93 -16.78
C ASP A 127 -27.06 -20.97 -15.60
N ALA A 128 -27.89 -21.02 -14.56
CA ALA A 128 -27.74 -20.23 -13.33
C ALA A 128 -26.39 -20.47 -12.60
N ALA A 129 -25.76 -21.61 -12.85
CA ALA A 129 -24.44 -21.94 -12.33
C ALA A 129 -23.32 -21.04 -12.91
N ALA A 130 -23.46 -20.60 -14.16
CA ALA A 130 -22.51 -19.66 -14.78
C ALA A 130 -22.64 -18.26 -14.16
N LEU A 131 -23.87 -17.82 -13.87
CA LEU A 131 -24.16 -16.54 -13.22
C LEU A 131 -23.62 -16.47 -11.78
N HIS A 132 -23.73 -17.56 -11.01
CA HIS A 132 -23.21 -17.58 -9.64
C HIS A 132 -21.66 -17.53 -9.62
N LYS A 133 -21.00 -18.26 -10.53
CA LYS A 133 -19.53 -18.19 -10.72
C LYS A 133 -19.10 -16.78 -11.13
N ALA A 134 -19.88 -16.15 -11.99
CA ALA A 134 -19.69 -14.81 -12.49
C ALA A 134 -19.75 -13.74 -11.39
N TYR A 135 -20.77 -13.77 -10.53
CA TYR A 135 -20.83 -12.90 -9.34
C TYR A 135 -19.71 -13.20 -8.34
N GLY A 136 -19.32 -14.47 -8.18
CA GLY A 136 -18.18 -14.85 -7.34
C GLY A 136 -16.87 -14.21 -7.80
N TYR A 137 -16.57 -14.23 -9.10
CA TYR A 137 -15.39 -13.57 -9.66
C TYR A 137 -15.46 -12.05 -9.54
N ALA A 138 -16.62 -11.43 -9.78
CA ALA A 138 -16.80 -9.99 -9.64
C ALA A 138 -16.65 -9.51 -8.18
N ALA A 139 -17.18 -10.28 -7.22
CA ALA A 139 -17.00 -10.04 -5.79
C ALA A 139 -15.53 -10.20 -5.37
N GLY A 140 -14.84 -11.24 -5.87
CA GLY A 140 -13.41 -11.44 -5.64
C GLY A 140 -12.54 -10.30 -6.20
N LEU A 141 -12.83 -9.86 -7.43
CA LEU A 141 -12.12 -8.76 -8.10
C LEU A 141 -12.34 -7.42 -7.38
N SER A 142 -13.57 -7.09 -7.04
CA SER A 142 -13.89 -5.85 -6.31
C SER A 142 -13.27 -5.85 -4.91
N GLY A 143 -13.33 -6.99 -4.20
CA GLY A 143 -12.67 -7.17 -2.91
C GLY A 143 -11.14 -7.02 -3.00
N ALA A 144 -10.51 -7.64 -4.00
CA ALA A 144 -9.07 -7.52 -4.22
C ALA A 144 -8.65 -6.07 -4.54
N ARG A 145 -9.43 -5.36 -5.37
CA ARG A 145 -9.14 -3.98 -5.76
C ARG A 145 -9.25 -3.01 -4.59
N VAL A 146 -10.25 -3.21 -3.72
CA VAL A 146 -10.39 -2.45 -2.46
C VAL A 146 -9.26 -2.78 -1.49
N GLY A 147 -8.86 -4.05 -1.39
CA GLY A 147 -7.73 -4.48 -0.57
C GLY A 147 -6.42 -3.82 -0.99
N ILE A 148 -6.14 -3.76 -2.29
CA ILE A 148 -4.93 -3.14 -2.85
C ILE A 148 -4.93 -1.63 -2.63
N THR A 149 -6.06 -0.95 -2.85
CA THR A 149 -6.17 0.49 -2.56
C THR A 149 -6.00 0.78 -1.07
N CYS A 150 -6.49 -0.08 -0.18
CA CYS A 150 -6.24 0.04 1.25
C CYS A 150 -4.78 -0.20 1.63
N SER A 151 -4.11 -1.20 1.05
CA SER A 151 -2.67 -1.42 1.29
C SER A 151 -1.77 -0.36 0.65
N ALA A 152 -2.28 0.39 -0.32
CA ALA A 152 -1.59 1.54 -0.90
C ALA A 152 -1.67 2.82 -0.05
N TRP A 153 -2.58 2.84 0.93
CA TRP A 153 -2.85 3.97 1.80
C TRP A 153 -2.49 3.72 3.27
N GLY A 154 -2.09 2.49 3.61
CA GLY A 154 -1.68 2.06 4.95
C GLY A 154 -0.19 1.83 5.06
#